data_AF-A0A0F8Z1G0-F1
#
_entry.id   AF-A0A0F8Z1G0-F1
#
_cell.length_a   1.000
_cell.length_b   1.000
_cell.length_c   1.000
_cell.angle_alpha   90.00
_cell.angle_beta   90.00
_cell.angle_gamma   90.00
#
_symmetry.space_group_name_H-M   'P 1'
#
loop_
_entity.id
_entity.type
_entity.pdbx_description
1 polymer ?
#
loop_
_entity_poly.entity_id
_entity_poly.type
_entity_poly.pdbx_seq_one_letter_code
_entity_poly.pdbx_strand_id
1 'polypeptide(L)'
;ARRLDFRTTKDTRVVRVFRAQSAPSPGMTITWHSGKQVPKPPVVLYVHYSERFSDEQLREALDELLDPPAGVETLMAVERMFDRGQRKRLYGLLERSKRPTAASLIRLAEHYQADGDHNAAKRTAARVRTLMWLDRQSSKLKGRFDKLAKKLGVAKGSEDAPSAEALRAVGVVEVAPGSPPAEVTVALNERAAFLLTDAEGEPVVLMYRVIDAGGQTRSPYALKCQTRRQGMWSWETQGGKVGPDGRWSADHNAHTRSRVTRCRVQSADKPGRFKVSLWRSRPAATSSAGPSP
;
A
#
# COMPACT_ATOMS: atom_id res chain seq x y z
N ALA A 1 18.36 0.70 4.19
CA ALA A 1 17.97 1.76 3.23
C ALA A 1 17.43 1.09 1.96
N ARG A 2 16.33 1.60 1.36
CA ARG A 2 15.89 1.09 0.04
C ARG A 2 16.88 1.60 -1.00
N ARG A 3 17.59 0.68 -1.64
CA ARG A 3 18.53 0.91 -2.76
C ARG A 3 17.94 0.19 -3.96
N LEU A 4 17.77 0.91 -5.05
CA LEU A 4 17.35 0.38 -6.34
C LEU A 4 18.57 0.45 -7.24
N ASP A 5 19.08 -0.70 -7.64
CA ASP A 5 20.17 -0.81 -8.61
C ASP A 5 19.55 -1.25 -9.94
N PHE A 6 19.59 -0.39 -10.95
CA PHE A 6 19.25 -0.75 -12.32
C PHE A 6 20.54 -1.21 -13.00
N ARG A 7 20.55 -2.44 -13.50
CA ARG A 7 21.67 -3.02 -14.24
C ARG A 7 21.17 -3.32 -15.64
N THR A 8 21.90 -2.90 -16.65
CA THR A 8 21.58 -3.33 -18.01
C THR A 8 22.02 -4.78 -18.19
N THR A 9 21.23 -5.56 -18.92
CA THR A 9 21.58 -6.96 -19.21
C THR A 9 22.80 -7.12 -20.13
N LYS A 10 23.15 -6.07 -20.87
CA LYS A 10 24.25 -6.05 -21.85
C LYS A 10 25.57 -5.46 -21.32
N ASP A 11 25.61 -4.94 -20.09
CA ASP A 11 26.79 -4.25 -19.55
C ASP A 11 26.92 -4.39 -18.02
N THR A 12 28.12 -4.15 -17.48
CA THR A 12 28.40 -4.11 -16.03
C THR A 12 28.00 -2.79 -15.37
N ARG A 13 27.54 -1.81 -16.14
CA ARG A 13 27.15 -0.47 -15.65
C ARG A 13 25.88 -0.53 -14.78
N VAL A 14 25.89 0.22 -13.68
CA VAL A 14 24.81 0.22 -12.68
C VAL A 14 24.33 1.65 -12.41
N VAL A 15 23.04 1.91 -12.60
CA VAL A 15 22.39 3.12 -12.05
C VAL A 15 21.97 2.80 -10.62
N ARG A 16 22.52 3.52 -9.66
CA ARG A 16 22.12 3.36 -8.25
C ARG A 16 21.21 4.50 -7.87
N VAL A 17 19.94 4.18 -7.61
CA VAL A 17 18.98 5.09 -6.98
C VAL A 17 18.90 4.72 -5.51
N PHE A 18 19.44 5.59 -4.67
CA PHE A 18 19.39 5.40 -3.22
C PHE A 18 18.78 6.61 -2.55
N ARG A 19 18.03 6.32 -1.49
CA ARG A 19 17.60 7.34 -0.54
C ARG A 19 18.79 7.69 0.34
N ALA A 20 19.31 8.90 0.24
CA ALA A 20 20.23 9.37 1.26
C ALA A 20 19.43 9.51 2.56
N GLN A 21 19.85 8.79 3.58
CA GLN A 21 19.70 9.32 4.92
C GLN A 21 20.76 10.41 5.00
N SER A 22 20.36 11.66 5.25
CA SER A 22 21.31 12.71 5.61
C SER A 22 22.02 12.24 6.88
N ALA A 23 23.16 11.56 6.74
CA ALA A 23 24.14 11.55 7.81
C ALA A 23 24.66 12.99 7.89
N PRO A 24 24.74 13.59 9.09
CA PRO A 24 25.42 14.86 9.24
C PRO A 24 26.83 14.74 8.65
N SER A 25 27.24 15.75 7.89
CA SER A 25 28.57 15.84 7.32
C SER A 25 29.64 15.71 8.41
N PRO A 26 30.82 15.14 8.12
CA PRO A 26 31.95 15.19 9.05
C PRO A 26 32.22 16.65 9.46
N GLY A 27 32.11 16.94 10.76
CA GLY A 27 32.28 18.29 11.33
C GLY A 27 31.00 19.01 11.75
N MET A 28 29.81 18.42 11.55
CA MET A 28 28.54 19.02 11.97
C MET A 28 28.10 18.51 13.36
N THR A 29 28.25 19.33 14.40
CA THR A 29 27.75 19.03 15.75
C THR A 29 26.25 19.37 15.83
N ILE A 30 25.40 18.35 15.90
CA ILE A 30 23.96 18.54 16.13
C ILE A 30 23.72 18.60 17.65
N THR A 31 23.48 19.80 18.17
CA THR A 31 23.00 20.01 19.53
C THR A 31 21.50 19.77 19.59
N TRP A 32 21.09 18.80 20.42
CA TRP A 32 19.68 18.41 20.57
C TRP A 32 19.03 19.24 21.68
N HIS A 33 18.03 20.05 21.34
CA HIS A 33 17.12 20.62 22.32
C HIS A 33 15.94 19.66 22.53
N SER A 34 15.85 19.08 23.72
CA SER A 34 14.76 18.20 24.11
C SER A 34 13.42 18.91 24.00
N GLY A 35 12.53 18.45 23.11
CA GLY A 35 11.09 18.81 23.20
C GLY A 35 10.35 19.06 21.87
N LYS A 36 11.01 19.21 20.72
CA LYS A 36 10.33 19.38 19.43
C LYS A 36 10.63 18.22 18.49
N GLN A 37 9.59 17.54 17.99
CA GLN A 37 9.71 16.52 16.95
C GLN A 37 10.50 17.10 15.77
N VAL A 38 11.66 16.50 15.46
CA VAL A 38 12.45 16.90 14.29
C VAL A 38 11.61 16.60 13.04
N PRO A 39 11.36 17.59 12.16
CA PRO A 39 10.76 17.33 10.87
C PRO A 39 11.67 16.36 10.13
N LYS A 40 11.15 15.15 9.85
CA LYS A 40 11.87 14.11 9.13
C LYS A 40 12.38 14.73 7.81
N PRO A 41 13.70 14.77 7.56
CA PRO A 41 14.23 15.48 6.41
C PRO A 41 13.59 14.94 5.12
N PRO A 42 13.41 15.80 4.10
CA PRO A 42 12.85 15.37 2.82
C PRO A 42 13.65 14.19 2.29
N VAL A 43 12.93 13.23 1.73
CA VAL A 43 13.52 12.05 1.12
C VAL A 43 14.22 12.50 -0.16
N VAL A 44 15.52 12.73 -0.10
CA VAL A 44 16.33 13.01 -1.28
C VAL A 44 16.76 11.66 -1.88
N LEU A 45 16.27 11.40 -3.09
CA LEU A 45 16.73 10.27 -3.90
C LEU A 45 17.92 10.77 -4.71
N TYR A 46 19.09 10.16 -4.50
CA TYR A 46 20.28 10.41 -5.28
C TYR A 46 20.37 9.34 -6.37
N VAL A 47 20.57 9.80 -7.60
CA VAL A 47 20.90 8.96 -8.75
C VAL A 47 22.39 9.10 -8.95
N HIS A 48 23.16 8.08 -8.59
CA HIS A 48 24.60 8.07 -8.85
C HIS A 48 24.87 7.29 -10.12
N TYR A 49 25.38 8.00 -11.13
CA TYR A 49 25.93 7.43 -12.34
C TYR A 49 27.40 7.07 -12.07
N SER A 50 27.78 5.82 -12.24
CA SER A 50 29.22 5.45 -12.28
C SER A 50 29.86 5.98 -13.57
N GLU A 51 29.09 6.00 -14.67
CA GLU A 51 29.35 6.68 -15.94
C GLU A 51 28.02 7.23 -16.48
N ARG A 52 28.04 8.34 -17.23
CA ARG A 52 26.81 8.91 -17.82
C ARG A 52 26.22 7.90 -18.83
N PHE A 53 24.95 7.55 -18.63
CA PHE A 53 24.20 6.74 -19.60
C PHE A 53 23.88 7.59 -20.83
N SER A 54 23.90 6.97 -22.02
CA SER A 54 23.27 7.58 -23.19
C SER A 54 21.75 7.58 -23.03
N ASP A 55 21.05 8.44 -23.78
CA ASP A 55 19.58 8.49 -23.77
C ASP A 55 18.96 7.13 -24.15
N GLU A 56 19.60 6.40 -25.05
CA GLU A 56 19.17 5.07 -25.47
C GLU A 56 19.33 4.03 -24.36
N GLN A 57 20.48 4.03 -23.66
CA GLN A 57 20.71 3.12 -22.53
C GLN A 57 19.75 3.43 -21.37
N LEU A 58 19.46 4.71 -21.13
CA LEU A 58 18.48 5.10 -20.13
C LEU A 58 17.08 4.61 -20.51
N ARG A 59 16.69 4.75 -21.78
CA ARG A 59 15.41 4.25 -22.30
C ARG A 59 15.30 2.73 -22.12
N GLU A 60 16.33 1.98 -22.50
CA GLU A 60 16.37 0.51 -22.32
C GLU A 60 16.24 0.12 -20.84
N ALA A 61 17.00 0.75 -19.94
CA ALA A 61 16.92 0.47 -18.50
C ALA A 61 15.54 0.79 -17.90
N LEU A 62 14.88 1.84 -18.40
CA LEU A 62 13.51 2.19 -18.01
C LEU A 62 12.47 1.19 -18.59
N ASP A 63 12.70 0.67 -19.79
CA ASP A 63 11.85 -0.36 -20.40
C ASP A 63 11.92 -1.69 -19.62
N GLU A 64 13.09 -2.07 -19.10
CA GLU A 64 13.25 -3.25 -18.23
C GLU A 64 12.41 -3.16 -16.94
N LEU A 65 12.04 -1.95 -16.49
CA LEU A 65 11.14 -1.79 -15.34
C LEU A 65 9.67 -2.05 -15.66
N LEU A 66 9.31 -1.98 -16.94
CA LEU A 66 7.94 -2.18 -17.39
C LEU A 66 7.68 -3.65 -17.78
N ASP A 67 8.71 -4.47 -17.93
CA ASP A 67 8.60 -5.88 -18.34
C ASP A 67 9.73 -6.80 -17.79
N PRO A 68 9.46 -7.67 -16.79
CA PRO A 68 8.23 -7.74 -16.01
C PRO A 68 8.09 -6.48 -15.13
N PRO A 69 6.87 -6.00 -14.88
CA PRO A 69 6.67 -4.72 -14.22
C PRO A 69 7.21 -4.73 -12.79
N ALA A 70 8.10 -3.79 -12.50
CA ALA A 70 8.50 -3.46 -11.15
C ALA A 70 7.29 -3.04 -10.30
N GLY A 71 7.45 -3.03 -8.97
CA GLY A 71 6.40 -2.57 -8.07
C GLY A 71 5.95 -1.14 -8.40
N VAL A 72 4.64 -0.88 -8.28
CA VAL A 72 4.04 0.43 -8.62
C VAL A 72 4.76 1.60 -7.92
N GLU A 73 5.17 1.44 -6.66
CA GLU A 73 5.92 2.48 -5.95
C GLU A 73 7.24 2.85 -6.65
N THR A 74 7.96 1.86 -7.19
CA THR A 74 9.20 2.06 -7.94
C THR A 74 8.93 2.77 -9.26
N LEU A 75 7.95 2.30 -10.02
CA LEU A 75 7.54 2.91 -11.28
C LEU A 75 7.12 4.38 -11.10
N MET A 76 6.38 4.67 -10.03
CA MET A 76 5.96 6.03 -9.72
C MET A 76 7.13 6.96 -9.34
N ALA A 77 8.24 6.41 -8.83
CA ALA A 77 9.42 7.21 -8.47
C ALA A 77 10.19 7.72 -9.70
N VAL A 78 10.13 6.97 -10.81
CA VAL A 78 10.84 7.28 -12.06
C VAL A 78 9.91 7.74 -13.20
N GLU A 79 8.60 7.88 -12.95
CA GLU A 79 7.58 8.29 -13.93
C GLU A 79 8.01 9.46 -14.82
N ARG A 80 8.64 10.49 -14.23
CA ARG A 80 9.06 11.71 -14.95
C ARG A 80 10.14 11.45 -15.99
N MET A 81 10.91 10.37 -15.84
CA MET A 81 11.97 9.97 -16.75
C MET A 81 11.44 9.16 -17.94
N PHE A 82 10.23 8.62 -17.83
CA PHE A 82 9.61 7.90 -18.94
C PHE A 82 9.28 8.84 -20.09
N ASP A 83 9.54 8.35 -21.30
CA ASP A 83 9.04 8.96 -22.53
C ASP A 83 7.51 8.77 -22.67
N ARG A 84 6.94 9.29 -23.76
CA ARG A 84 5.49 9.22 -24.02
C ARG A 84 4.98 7.77 -24.14
N GLY A 85 5.73 6.90 -24.81
CA GLY A 85 5.35 5.50 -25.02
C GLY A 85 5.41 4.71 -23.72
N GLN A 86 6.48 4.89 -22.94
CA GLN A 86 6.67 4.29 -21.63
C GLN A 86 5.61 4.75 -20.62
N ARG A 87 5.23 6.04 -20.63
CA ARG A 87 4.11 6.54 -19.79
C ARG A 87 2.79 5.89 -20.14
N LYS A 88 2.48 5.72 -21.44
CA LYS A 88 1.27 5.01 -21.88
C LYS A 88 1.24 3.57 -21.35
N ARG A 89 2.38 2.86 -21.42
CA ARG A 89 2.52 1.51 -20.83
C ARG A 89 2.32 1.53 -19.31
N LEU A 90 2.93 2.49 -18.61
CA LEU A 90 2.75 2.67 -17.16
C LEU A 90 1.28 2.88 -16.81
N TYR A 91 0.56 3.79 -17.48
CA TYR A 91 -0.83 4.06 -17.14
C TYR A 91 -1.74 2.86 -17.42
N GLY A 92 -1.47 2.08 -18.47
CA GLY A 92 -2.13 0.78 -18.69
C GLY A 92 -1.85 -0.23 -17.58
N LEU A 93 -0.65 -0.24 -16.99
CA LEU A 93 -0.35 -1.06 -15.80
C LEU A 93 -1.11 -0.57 -14.56
N LEU A 94 -1.20 0.75 -14.36
CA LEU A 94 -1.95 1.33 -13.23
C LEU A 94 -3.44 1.03 -13.32
N GLU A 95 -4.01 1.08 -14.52
CA GLU A 95 -5.42 0.76 -14.78
C GLU A 95 -5.74 -0.70 -14.44
N ARG A 96 -4.87 -1.63 -14.84
CA ARG A 96 -5.01 -3.08 -14.56
C ARG A 96 -4.59 -3.48 -13.14
N SER A 97 -4.07 -2.55 -12.33
CA SER A 97 -3.61 -2.86 -10.98
C SER A 97 -4.77 -3.26 -10.09
N LYS A 98 -4.73 -4.49 -9.58
CA LYS A 98 -5.73 -5.02 -8.64
C LYS A 98 -5.68 -4.33 -7.27
N ARG A 99 -4.56 -3.70 -6.91
CA ARG A 99 -4.35 -3.05 -5.60
C ARG A 99 -3.66 -1.71 -5.77
N PRO A 100 -4.37 -0.72 -6.32
CA PRO A 100 -3.76 0.56 -6.59
C PRO A 100 -3.55 1.35 -5.29
N THR A 101 -2.59 2.28 -5.33
CA THR A 101 -2.37 3.25 -4.25
C THR A 101 -3.12 4.54 -4.55
N ALA A 102 -3.40 5.37 -3.53
CA ALA A 102 -4.04 6.67 -3.77
C ALA A 102 -3.17 7.55 -4.69
N ALA A 103 -1.85 7.52 -4.52
CA ALA A 103 -0.91 8.27 -5.36
C ALA A 103 -0.96 7.81 -6.83
N SER A 104 -1.00 6.49 -7.09
CA SER A 104 -1.07 5.96 -8.44
C SER A 104 -2.41 6.27 -9.11
N LEU A 105 -3.53 6.23 -8.37
CA LEU A 105 -4.83 6.61 -8.93
C LEU A 105 -4.96 8.11 -9.18
N ILE A 106 -4.37 8.97 -8.34
CA ILE A 106 -4.34 10.43 -8.61
C ILE A 106 -3.63 10.68 -9.93
N ARG A 107 -2.51 10.00 -10.18
CA ARG A 107 -1.75 10.11 -11.42
C ARG A 107 -2.51 9.60 -12.64
N LEU A 108 -3.17 8.46 -12.51
CA LEU A 108 -4.04 7.92 -13.56
C LEU A 108 -5.21 8.87 -13.87
N ALA A 109 -5.83 9.47 -12.85
CA ALA A 109 -6.91 10.43 -13.04
C ALA A 109 -6.42 11.73 -13.69
N GLU A 110 -5.23 12.23 -13.32
CA GLU A 110 -4.59 13.38 -13.99
C GLU A 110 -4.30 13.08 -15.47
N HIS A 111 -3.86 11.85 -15.78
CA HIS A 111 -3.64 11.41 -17.15
C HIS A 111 -4.94 11.42 -17.96
N TYR A 112 -6.01 10.77 -17.48
CA TYR A 112 -7.30 10.81 -18.17
C TYR A 112 -7.84 12.23 -18.33
N GLN A 113 -7.63 13.10 -17.33
CA GLN A 113 -8.02 14.50 -17.41
C GLN A 113 -7.25 15.27 -18.49
N ALA A 114 -5.97 14.95 -18.69
CA ALA A 114 -5.14 15.55 -19.74
C ALA A 114 -5.45 15.01 -21.14
N ASP A 115 -5.83 13.73 -21.25
CA ASP A 115 -6.25 13.09 -22.51
C ASP A 115 -7.71 13.43 -22.90
N GLY A 116 -8.43 14.20 -22.09
CA GLY A 116 -9.82 14.61 -22.35
C GLY A 116 -10.88 13.58 -21.95
N ASP A 117 -10.50 12.41 -21.41
CA ASP A 117 -11.45 11.42 -20.87
C ASP A 117 -11.91 11.81 -19.46
N HIS A 118 -12.78 12.82 -19.40
CA HIS A 118 -13.32 13.34 -18.14
C HIS A 118 -14.11 12.29 -17.35
N ASN A 119 -14.75 11.33 -18.02
CA ASN A 119 -15.53 10.29 -17.35
C ASN A 119 -14.62 9.28 -16.65
N ALA A 120 -13.56 8.81 -17.32
CA ALA A 120 -12.56 7.95 -16.67
C ALA A 120 -11.82 8.69 -15.56
N ALA A 121 -11.53 9.98 -15.73
CA ALA A 121 -10.92 10.80 -14.69
C ALA A 121 -11.81 10.89 -13.44
N LYS A 122 -13.11 11.17 -13.60
CA LYS A 122 -14.09 11.22 -12.49
C LYS A 122 -14.23 9.88 -11.77
N ARG A 123 -14.37 8.77 -12.51
CA ARG A 123 -14.43 7.41 -11.91
C ARG A 123 -13.15 7.10 -11.13
N THR A 124 -11.99 7.46 -11.68
CA THR A 124 -10.70 7.24 -11.03
C THR A 124 -10.56 8.11 -9.78
N ALA A 125 -11.00 9.37 -9.81
CA ALA A 125 -11.03 10.25 -8.65
C ALA A 125 -11.95 9.73 -7.53
N ALA A 126 -13.09 9.12 -7.87
CA ALA A 126 -13.95 8.46 -6.89
C ALA A 126 -13.21 7.30 -6.18
N ARG A 127 -12.44 6.50 -6.93
CA ARG A 127 -11.58 5.44 -6.36
C ARG A 127 -10.47 6.01 -5.47
N VAL A 128 -9.87 7.16 -5.83
CA VAL A 128 -8.90 7.88 -4.97
C VAL A 128 -9.56 8.23 -3.63
N ARG A 129 -10.77 8.80 -3.65
CA ARG A 129 -11.50 9.18 -2.44
C ARG A 129 -11.69 7.98 -1.50
N THR A 130 -12.10 6.83 -2.03
CA THR A 130 -12.21 5.58 -1.27
C THR A 130 -10.87 5.18 -0.64
N LEU A 131 -9.77 5.24 -1.41
CA LEU A 131 -8.44 4.91 -0.89
C LEU A 131 -7.94 5.87 0.17
N MET A 132 -8.27 7.15 0.06
CA MET A 132 -7.91 8.15 1.06
C MET A 132 -8.67 7.96 2.37
N TRP A 133 -9.91 7.48 2.31
CA TRP A 133 -10.65 7.08 3.51
C TRP A 133 -10.02 5.86 4.20
N LEU A 134 -9.44 4.95 3.43
CA LEU A 134 -8.74 3.75 3.92
C LEU A 134 -7.34 4.02 4.48
N ASP A 135 -6.61 5.04 4.02
CA ASP A 135 -5.22 5.33 4.41
C ASP A 135 -5.06 6.73 5.05
N ARG A 136 -4.63 6.79 6.33
CA ARG A 136 -4.42 8.02 7.10
C ARG A 136 -3.21 8.80 6.58
N GLN A 137 -2.29 8.15 5.87
CA GLN A 137 -1.18 8.83 5.21
C GLN A 137 -1.63 9.70 4.03
N SER A 138 -2.93 9.73 3.72
CA SER A 138 -3.55 10.60 2.73
C SER A 138 -3.39 12.09 3.00
N SER A 139 -2.99 12.53 4.21
CA SER A 139 -2.77 13.95 4.50
C SER A 139 -1.79 14.62 3.52
N LYS A 140 -0.73 13.91 3.11
CA LYS A 140 0.25 14.41 2.12
C LYS A 140 -0.34 14.51 0.71
N LEU A 141 -1.34 13.71 0.40
CA LEU A 141 -1.99 13.68 -0.92
C LEU A 141 -3.26 14.54 -0.96
N LYS A 142 -3.80 14.93 0.20
CA LYS A 142 -5.08 15.65 0.32
C LYS A 142 -5.11 16.92 -0.52
N GLY A 143 -4.11 17.79 -0.37
CA GLY A 143 -4.06 19.04 -1.15
C GLY A 143 -3.98 18.81 -2.66
N ARG A 144 -3.34 17.73 -3.11
CA ARG A 144 -3.28 17.37 -4.54
C ARG A 144 -4.60 16.81 -5.04
N PHE A 145 -5.22 15.91 -4.26
CA PHE A 145 -6.53 15.36 -4.58
C PHE A 145 -7.61 16.44 -4.61
N ASP A 146 -7.63 17.37 -3.64
CA ASP A 146 -8.64 18.44 -3.60
C ASP A 146 -8.57 19.36 -4.82
N LYS A 147 -7.36 19.63 -5.35
CA LYS A 147 -7.17 20.37 -6.60
C LYS A 147 -7.71 19.59 -7.79
N LEU A 148 -7.42 18.29 -7.88
CA LEU A 148 -7.93 17.42 -8.93
C LEU A 148 -9.47 17.30 -8.86
N ALA A 149 -10.02 17.10 -7.66
CA ALA A 149 -11.44 17.00 -7.42
C ALA A 149 -12.18 18.27 -7.84
N LYS A 150 -11.63 19.45 -7.50
CA LYS A 150 -12.16 20.74 -7.94
C LYS A 150 -12.17 20.86 -9.47
N LYS A 151 -11.07 20.48 -10.15
CA LYS A 151 -10.99 20.51 -11.63
C LYS A 151 -12.02 19.60 -12.29
N LEU A 152 -12.28 18.44 -11.69
CA LEU A 152 -13.20 17.43 -12.22
C LEU A 152 -14.66 17.65 -11.80
N GLY A 153 -14.94 18.62 -10.91
CA GLY A 153 -16.28 18.82 -10.35
C GLY A 153 -16.78 17.64 -9.53
N VAL A 154 -15.89 16.95 -8.80
CA VAL A 154 -16.25 15.84 -7.91
C VAL A 154 -16.08 16.23 -6.45
N ALA A 155 -16.83 15.55 -5.57
CA ALA A 155 -16.74 15.78 -4.13
C ALA A 155 -15.32 15.50 -3.61
N LYS A 156 -14.85 16.39 -2.73
CA LYS A 156 -13.58 16.25 -2.01
C LYS A 156 -13.69 15.12 -0.98
N GLY A 157 -12.61 14.88 -0.23
CA GLY A 157 -12.60 13.84 0.82
C GLY A 157 -13.83 13.94 1.73
N SER A 158 -14.42 12.79 2.07
CA SER A 158 -15.48 12.67 3.08
C SER A 158 -14.99 11.83 4.26
N GLU A 159 -15.52 12.13 5.45
CA GLU A 159 -15.36 11.28 6.63
C GLU A 159 -16.31 10.07 6.59
N ASP A 160 -17.36 10.14 5.79
CA ASP A 160 -18.35 9.08 5.61
C ASP A 160 -17.71 7.82 5.02
N ALA A 161 -18.19 6.68 5.47
CA ALA A 161 -17.77 5.40 4.96
C ALA A 161 -18.15 5.26 3.47
N PRO A 162 -17.21 4.88 2.58
CA PRO A 162 -17.55 4.53 1.21
C PRO A 162 -18.48 3.31 1.18
N SER A 163 -19.30 3.21 0.13
CA SER A 163 -20.13 2.03 -0.09
C SER A 163 -19.27 0.75 -0.26
N ALA A 164 -19.87 -0.41 0.04
CA ALA A 164 -19.21 -1.70 -0.16
C ALA A 164 -18.74 -1.90 -1.61
N GLU A 165 -19.52 -1.43 -2.60
CA GLU A 165 -19.13 -1.44 -4.01
C GLU A 165 -17.88 -0.60 -4.27
N ALA A 166 -17.81 0.62 -3.72
CA ALA A 166 -16.65 1.49 -3.86
C ALA A 166 -15.39 0.85 -3.23
N LEU A 167 -15.54 0.16 -2.09
CA LEU A 167 -14.46 -0.59 -1.44
C LEU A 167 -14.00 -1.77 -2.29
N ARG A 168 -14.91 -2.54 -2.88
CA ARG A 168 -14.58 -3.64 -3.82
C ARG A 168 -13.83 -3.11 -5.05
N ALA A 169 -14.25 -1.97 -5.60
CA ALA A 169 -13.61 -1.34 -6.76
C ALA A 169 -12.15 -0.89 -6.53
N VAL A 170 -11.69 -0.87 -5.27
CA VAL A 170 -10.31 -0.56 -4.90
C VAL A 170 -9.54 -1.75 -4.30
N GLY A 171 -10.11 -2.95 -4.44
CA GLY A 171 -9.47 -4.22 -4.10
C GLY A 171 -9.67 -4.65 -2.64
N VAL A 172 -10.69 -4.13 -1.95
CA VAL A 172 -11.10 -4.65 -0.64
C VAL A 172 -11.92 -5.91 -0.84
N VAL A 173 -11.55 -6.99 -0.13
CA VAL A 173 -12.19 -8.30 -0.23
C VAL A 173 -13.25 -8.43 0.86
N GLU A 174 -14.49 -8.75 0.49
CA GLU A 174 -15.56 -8.95 1.45
C GLU A 174 -15.48 -10.31 2.15
N VAL A 175 -15.74 -10.35 3.45
CA VAL A 175 -15.65 -11.55 4.29
C VAL A 175 -16.99 -11.80 4.98
N ALA A 176 -17.75 -12.73 4.41
CA ALA A 176 -19.05 -13.13 4.91
C ALA A 176 -18.93 -13.94 6.23
N PRO A 177 -19.93 -13.89 7.11
CA PRO A 177 -19.97 -14.76 8.29
C PRO A 177 -20.01 -16.23 7.87
N GLY A 178 -19.15 -17.06 8.49
CA GLY A 178 -19.17 -18.51 8.26
C GLY A 178 -18.67 -18.97 6.90
N SER A 179 -18.14 -18.06 6.06
CA SER A 179 -17.47 -18.43 4.81
C SER A 179 -16.11 -19.08 5.08
N PRO A 180 -15.53 -19.78 4.09
CA PRO A 180 -14.12 -20.13 4.10
C PRO A 180 -13.23 -18.88 4.28
N PRO A 181 -11.96 -19.06 4.67
CA PRO A 181 -11.04 -17.96 4.90
C PRO A 181 -10.85 -17.16 3.62
N ALA A 182 -10.93 -15.84 3.72
CA ALA A 182 -10.61 -14.99 2.59
C ALA A 182 -9.09 -14.89 2.44
N GLU A 183 -8.56 -15.25 1.27
CA GLU A 183 -7.13 -15.36 1.04
C GLU A 183 -6.64 -14.37 -0.02
N VAL A 184 -5.54 -13.69 0.29
CA VAL A 184 -4.98 -12.62 -0.54
C VAL A 184 -3.46 -12.71 -0.50
N THR A 185 -2.82 -12.90 -1.66
CA THR A 185 -1.34 -12.85 -1.75
C THR A 185 -0.88 -11.42 -2.04
N VAL A 186 0.01 -10.86 -1.21
CA VAL A 186 0.57 -9.50 -1.29
C VAL A 186 2.09 -9.54 -1.46
N ALA A 187 2.69 -8.52 -2.08
CA ALA A 187 4.13 -8.25 -1.90
C ALA A 187 4.40 -7.49 -0.60
N LEU A 188 5.69 -7.36 -0.25
CA LEU A 188 6.13 -6.46 0.81
C LEU A 188 5.61 -5.04 0.58
N ASN A 189 5.07 -4.41 1.62
CA ASN A 189 4.43 -3.10 1.63
C ASN A 189 3.12 -2.96 0.84
N GLU A 190 2.67 -3.99 0.12
CA GLU A 190 1.32 -4.01 -0.42
C GLU A 190 0.30 -4.28 0.70
N ARG A 191 -0.87 -3.66 0.61
CA ARG A 191 -1.97 -3.93 1.55
C ARG A 191 -2.80 -5.11 1.09
N ALA A 192 -3.22 -5.96 2.03
CA ALA A 192 -4.45 -6.73 1.95
C ALA A 192 -5.52 -5.98 2.73
N ALA A 193 -6.72 -5.85 2.17
CA ALA A 193 -7.83 -5.15 2.81
C ALA A 193 -9.07 -6.03 2.77
N PHE A 194 -9.76 -6.13 3.90
CA PHE A 194 -10.93 -6.98 4.08
C PHE A 194 -12.08 -6.16 4.64
N LEU A 195 -13.25 -6.27 4.01
CA LEU A 195 -14.50 -5.68 4.45
C LEU A 195 -15.28 -6.74 5.22
N LEU A 196 -15.72 -6.39 6.42
CA LEU A 196 -16.60 -7.18 7.26
C LEU A 196 -17.68 -6.28 7.83
N THR A 197 -18.77 -6.89 8.25
CA THR A 197 -19.82 -6.24 9.03
C THR A 197 -19.60 -6.58 10.50
N ASP A 198 -19.74 -5.64 11.43
CA ASP A 198 -19.79 -6.00 12.86
C ASP A 198 -21.19 -6.53 13.25
N ALA A 199 -21.49 -6.66 14.56
CA ALA A 199 -22.81 -7.14 14.98
C ALA A 199 -23.93 -6.12 14.81
N GLU A 200 -23.60 -4.83 14.70
CA GLU A 200 -24.60 -3.75 14.55
C GLU A 200 -24.98 -3.55 13.07
N GLY A 201 -24.35 -4.28 12.15
CA GLY A 201 -24.55 -4.07 10.72
C GLY A 201 -23.56 -3.08 10.10
N GLU A 202 -22.61 -2.56 10.88
CA GLU A 202 -21.71 -1.50 10.44
C GLU A 202 -20.48 -2.04 9.70
N PRO A 203 -20.04 -1.36 8.62
CA PRO A 203 -18.87 -1.77 7.87
C PRO A 203 -17.57 -1.50 8.64
N VAL A 204 -16.75 -2.54 8.75
CA VAL A 204 -15.41 -2.52 9.32
C VAL A 204 -14.43 -2.94 8.23
N VAL A 205 -13.36 -2.17 8.05
CA VAL A 205 -12.28 -2.56 7.15
C VAL A 205 -11.03 -2.89 7.95
N LEU A 206 -10.55 -4.12 7.79
CA LEU A 206 -9.27 -4.59 8.34
C LEU A 206 -8.22 -4.58 7.24
N MET A 207 -7.07 -3.98 7.52
CA MET A 207 -5.97 -3.89 6.58
C MET A 207 -4.68 -4.43 7.18
N TYR A 208 -3.98 -5.20 6.38
CA TYR A 208 -2.75 -5.89 6.73
C TYR A 208 -1.66 -5.55 5.73
N ARG A 209 -0.47 -5.25 6.22
CA ARG A 209 0.70 -4.97 5.39
C ARG A 209 1.93 -5.57 6.04
N VAL A 210 2.68 -6.38 5.29
CA VAL A 210 4.00 -6.83 5.73
C VAL A 210 5.02 -5.75 5.42
N ILE A 211 5.79 -5.34 6.42
CA ILE A 211 6.83 -4.32 6.30
C ILE A 211 8.18 -4.91 6.70
N ASP A 212 9.25 -4.28 6.23
CA ASP A 212 10.62 -4.60 6.68
C ASP A 212 10.77 -4.20 8.15
N ALA A 213 11.31 -5.11 8.98
CA ALA A 213 11.53 -4.87 10.41
C ALA A 213 12.79 -4.03 10.70
N GLY A 214 13.54 -3.60 9.67
CA GLY A 214 14.70 -2.72 9.80
C GLY A 214 15.95 -3.41 10.35
N GLY A 215 16.13 -4.70 10.05
CA GLY A 215 17.34 -5.44 10.42
C GLY A 215 17.33 -6.05 11.83
N GLN A 216 16.16 -6.23 12.46
CA GLN A 216 16.07 -7.04 13.66
C GLN A 216 16.46 -8.50 13.34
N THR A 217 17.51 -8.99 13.99
CA THR A 217 18.16 -10.29 13.69
C THR A 217 17.23 -11.50 13.86
N ARG A 218 16.14 -11.38 14.61
CA ARG A 218 15.22 -12.50 14.90
C ARG A 218 13.96 -12.54 14.03
N SER A 219 13.61 -11.47 13.32
CA SER A 219 12.46 -11.45 12.41
C SER A 219 12.71 -10.44 11.28
N PRO A 220 12.82 -10.89 10.01
CA PRO A 220 13.08 -10.00 8.88
C PRO A 220 11.92 -9.05 8.58
N TYR A 221 10.71 -9.39 9.04
CA TYR A 221 9.49 -8.66 8.74
C TYR A 221 8.65 -8.37 9.99
N ALA A 222 7.79 -7.36 9.88
CA ALA A 222 6.73 -7.07 10.84
C ALA A 222 5.38 -6.97 10.11
N LEU A 223 4.31 -7.32 10.81
CA LEU A 223 2.94 -7.15 10.35
C LEU A 223 2.39 -5.84 10.89
N LYS A 224 2.00 -4.94 9.99
CA LYS A 224 1.22 -3.76 10.34
C LYS A 224 -0.26 -4.06 10.12
N CYS A 225 -1.06 -3.93 11.18
CA CYS A 225 -2.50 -4.08 11.11
C CYS A 225 -3.16 -2.72 11.31
N GLN A 226 -4.30 -2.52 10.65
CA GLN A 226 -5.07 -1.31 10.75
C GLN A 226 -6.56 -1.65 10.71
N THR A 227 -7.32 -1.09 11.63
CA THR A 227 -8.77 -1.18 11.63
C THR A 227 -9.36 0.19 11.32
N ARG A 228 -10.28 0.24 10.36
CA ARG A 228 -11.02 1.44 9.98
C ARG A 228 -12.51 1.21 10.14
N ARG A 229 -13.17 2.15 10.83
CA ARG A 229 -14.62 2.31 10.91
C ARG A 229 -14.98 3.78 10.79
N GLN A 230 -16.27 4.09 10.67
CA GLN A 230 -16.73 5.47 10.81
C GLN A 230 -16.29 6.03 12.17
N GLY A 231 -15.68 7.22 12.16
CA GLY A 231 -15.16 7.88 13.36
C GLY A 231 -13.95 7.22 14.06
N MET A 232 -13.64 5.94 13.78
CA MET A 232 -12.59 5.20 14.48
C MET A 232 -11.44 4.78 13.56
N TRP A 233 -10.23 4.88 14.10
CA TRP A 233 -9.01 4.39 13.47
C TRP A 233 -8.09 3.79 14.53
N SER A 234 -7.66 2.54 14.33
CA SER A 234 -6.57 1.96 15.12
C SER A 234 -5.48 1.42 14.20
N TRP A 235 -4.27 1.39 14.71
CA TRP A 235 -3.14 0.73 14.07
C TRP A 235 -2.32 0.04 15.14
N GLU A 236 -1.73 -1.07 14.75
CA GLU A 236 -0.78 -1.80 15.57
C GLU A 236 0.32 -2.36 14.66
N THR A 237 1.43 -2.74 15.28
CA THR A 237 2.51 -3.40 14.58
C THR A 237 2.98 -4.55 15.45
N GLN A 238 3.02 -5.73 14.85
CA GLN A 238 3.36 -6.97 15.52
C GLN A 238 4.56 -7.60 14.81
N GLY A 239 5.49 -8.16 15.58
CA GLY A 239 6.54 -9.02 15.02
C GLY A 239 5.95 -10.31 14.44
N GLY A 240 6.75 -11.02 13.65
CA GLY A 240 6.45 -12.40 13.30
C GLY A 240 7.52 -13.34 13.82
N LYS A 241 7.39 -14.62 13.46
CA LYS A 241 8.32 -15.68 13.77
C LYS A 241 8.73 -16.40 12.49
N VAL A 242 9.98 -16.84 12.44
CA VAL A 242 10.47 -17.72 11.38
C VAL A 242 10.32 -19.16 11.87
N GLY A 243 9.58 -19.98 11.13
CA GLY A 243 9.40 -21.39 11.44
C GLY A 243 10.63 -22.24 11.13
N PRO A 244 10.65 -23.52 11.53
CA PRO A 244 11.73 -24.46 11.20
C PRO A 244 11.93 -24.64 9.69
N ASP A 245 10.88 -24.43 8.90
CA ASP A 245 10.89 -24.44 7.43
C ASP A 245 11.47 -23.15 6.81
N GLY A 246 11.97 -22.24 7.63
CA GLY A 246 12.48 -20.94 7.20
C GLY A 246 11.39 -19.94 6.79
N ARG A 247 10.10 -20.29 6.89
CA ARG A 247 9.01 -19.39 6.49
C ARG A 247 8.66 -18.44 7.62
N TRP A 248 8.55 -17.17 7.29
CA TRP A 248 8.06 -16.16 8.23
C TRP A 248 6.54 -16.24 8.34
N SER A 249 6.02 -16.09 9.56
CA SER A 249 4.58 -16.00 9.82
C SER A 249 4.24 -15.05 10.97
N ALA A 250 3.03 -14.49 10.93
CA ALA A 250 2.44 -13.72 12.01
C ALA A 250 0.95 -14.05 12.13
N ASP A 251 0.45 -14.19 13.34
CA ASP A 251 -0.97 -14.33 13.65
C ASP A 251 -1.45 -13.05 14.33
N HIS A 252 -2.61 -12.53 13.93
CA HIS A 252 -3.23 -11.35 14.52
C HIS A 252 -4.70 -11.60 14.82
N ASN A 253 -5.16 -11.20 16.00
CA ASN A 253 -6.57 -11.25 16.36
C ASN A 253 -7.12 -9.82 16.38
N ALA A 254 -7.99 -9.48 15.44
CA ALA A 254 -8.69 -8.20 15.48
C ALA A 254 -10.00 -8.37 16.23
N HIS A 255 -10.14 -7.62 17.32
CA HIS A 255 -11.36 -7.55 18.10
C HIS A 255 -12.29 -6.50 17.47
N THR A 256 -13.44 -6.94 16.99
CA THR A 256 -14.56 -6.04 16.70
C THR A 256 -15.55 -6.02 17.87
N ARG A 257 -16.56 -5.13 17.84
CA ARG A 257 -17.47 -4.85 18.99
C ARG A 257 -18.18 -6.09 19.57
N SER A 258 -18.08 -7.24 18.92
CA SER A 258 -18.71 -8.49 19.33
C SER A 258 -18.09 -9.75 18.70
N ARG A 259 -17.00 -9.63 17.93
CA ARG A 259 -16.42 -10.76 17.20
C ARG A 259 -14.91 -10.70 17.18
N VAL A 260 -14.27 -11.87 17.27
CA VAL A 260 -12.83 -12.01 17.06
C VAL A 260 -12.61 -12.50 15.63
N THR A 261 -11.94 -11.69 14.83
CA THR A 261 -11.42 -12.14 13.53
C THR A 261 -9.97 -12.54 13.70
N ARG A 262 -9.62 -13.69 13.15
CA ARG A 262 -8.23 -14.18 13.15
C ARG A 262 -7.66 -13.90 11.77
N CYS A 263 -6.46 -13.34 11.73
CA CYS A 263 -5.66 -13.16 10.54
C CYS A 263 -4.37 -13.95 10.71
N ARG A 264 -3.94 -14.62 9.65
CA ARG A 264 -2.62 -15.26 9.56
C ARG A 264 -1.96 -14.76 8.30
N VAL A 265 -0.72 -14.34 8.45
CA VAL A 265 0.15 -13.98 7.34
C VAL A 265 1.32 -14.93 7.34
N GLN A 266 1.66 -15.48 6.18
CA GLN A 266 2.79 -16.38 6.00
C GLN A 266 3.52 -16.06 4.68
N SER A 267 4.84 -16.23 4.65
CA SER A 267 5.60 -16.24 3.40
C SER A 267 5.03 -17.27 2.42
N ALA A 268 4.76 -16.82 1.20
CA ALA A 268 4.35 -17.70 0.10
C ALA A 268 5.59 -18.36 -0.54
N ASP A 269 5.35 -19.30 -1.45
CA ASP A 269 6.45 -20.02 -2.13
C ASP A 269 7.32 -19.10 -2.99
N LYS A 270 6.74 -17.99 -3.49
CA LYS A 270 7.49 -16.96 -4.22
C LYS A 270 8.18 -15.99 -3.24
N PRO A 271 9.50 -15.77 -3.36
CA PRO A 271 10.23 -14.82 -2.52
C PRO A 271 9.57 -13.43 -2.48
N GLY A 272 9.50 -12.83 -1.30
CA GLY A 272 8.92 -11.50 -1.09
C GLY A 272 7.40 -11.42 -1.25
N ARG A 273 6.70 -12.55 -1.39
CA ARG A 273 5.24 -12.65 -1.39
C ARG A 273 4.74 -13.25 -0.07
N PHE A 274 3.58 -12.79 0.36
CA PHE A 274 2.96 -13.20 1.61
C PHE A 274 1.49 -13.53 1.37
N LYS A 275 1.05 -14.68 1.85
CA LYS A 275 -0.35 -15.08 1.87
C LYS A 275 -1.00 -14.56 3.15
N VAL A 276 -2.01 -13.71 3.00
CA VAL A 276 -2.83 -13.17 4.09
C VAL A 276 -4.17 -13.89 4.07
N SER A 277 -4.52 -14.55 5.17
CA SER A 277 -5.75 -15.32 5.32
C SER A 277 -6.55 -14.76 6.49
N LEU A 278 -7.81 -14.40 6.26
CA LEU A 278 -8.71 -13.87 7.30
C LEU A 278 -9.86 -14.84 7.56
N TRP A 279 -9.99 -15.27 8.81
CA TRP A 279 -11.12 -16.06 9.30
C TRP A 279 -12.07 -15.17 10.09
N ARG A 280 -13.37 -15.32 9.78
CA ARG A 280 -14.43 -14.78 10.60
C ARG A 280 -15.06 -15.93 11.39
N SER A 281 -14.84 -15.92 12.70
CA SER A 281 -15.47 -16.89 13.60
C SER A 281 -17.00 -16.86 13.41
N ARG A 282 -17.64 -18.03 13.45
CA ARG A 282 -19.10 -18.08 13.55
C ARG A 282 -19.50 -17.37 14.84
N PRO A 283 -20.56 -16.54 14.84
CA PRO A 283 -21.10 -16.05 16.09
C PRO A 283 -21.36 -17.26 16.98
N ALA A 284 -20.94 -17.20 18.25
CA ALA A 284 -21.30 -18.22 19.22
C ALA A 284 -22.82 -18.36 19.14
N ALA A 285 -23.32 -19.58 18.89
CA ALA A 285 -24.76 -19.81 18.95
C ALA A 285 -25.18 -19.38 20.35
N THR A 286 -25.93 -18.28 20.44
CA THR A 286 -26.62 -17.91 21.67
C THR A 286 -27.53 -19.07 21.96
N SER A 287 -27.14 -19.92 22.92
CA SER A 287 -28.00 -21.02 23.35
C SER A 287 -29.22 -20.36 23.96
N SER A 288 -30.29 -20.25 23.18
CA SER A 288 -31.61 -19.98 23.72
C SER A 288 -31.99 -21.25 24.48
N ALA A 289 -31.54 -21.34 25.73
CA ALA A 289 -32.16 -22.21 26.70
C ALA A 289 -33.58 -21.67 26.85
N GLY A 290 -34.50 -22.22 26.05
CA GLY A 290 -35.92 -22.03 26.27
C GLY A 290 -36.25 -22.51 27.69
N PRO A 291 -37.15 -21.82 28.42
CA PRO A 291 -37.58 -22.31 29.71
C PRO A 291 -38.08 -23.75 29.54
N SER A 292 -37.51 -24.67 30.32
CA SER A 292 -38.06 -26.03 30.40
C SER A 292 -39.47 -25.95 30.98
N PRO A 293 -40.43 -26.72 30.44
CA PRO A 293 -41.82 -26.71 30.89
C PRO A 293 -41.96 -27.15 32.36
#